data_AF-A0A2G9R6M6-F1
#
_entry.id   AF-A0A2G9R6M6-F1
#
_cell.length_a   1.000
_cell.length_b   1.000
_cell.length_c   1.000
_cell.angle_alpha   90.00
_cell.angle_beta   90.00
_cell.angle_gamma   90.00
#
_symmetry.space_group_name_H-M   'P 1'
#
loop_
_entity.id
_entity.type
_entity.pdbx_description
1 polymer ?
#
loop_
_entity_poly.entity_id
_entity_poly.type
_entity_poly.pdbx_seq_one_letter_code
_entity_poly.pdbx_strand_id
1 'polypeptide(L)'
;MLVQNDRSAINCPSCLWPKSSNSTVPVPYIIASSYSPSDLNSILLAMAKFETLTCVRFVPLTTEDDYINIVPDDGCYSYIGRIGGSQTVSLGGGCIYRGIIQHELEHALGFYHEHVRSDRDNYVDINFQYISQGYWGNFAKANINNLGSPYDYDSVMHYDAYAFTNTSNKPTIVPKPDPNVPIGQTTGLSVLDVTKINRLYQCSVCATLLNNKTGIFTSDNYPSAYPNNVDCVWLIRVPSGQASLKFNSFNIQSTPNCDSDYMRIYDGPSKNSPVLLDKMCGSQTIPPLIASTSQMLVQFVSDGAVALVQCGGSFFNSRGSFTSPGYPGNYSPNMNFTITAPVGYKIALTISDFHVESATFCMYDYLKLFMDGTQKGPFCGDRTIPVYYSKGNSMVLVFHSDKSNQAKGFQVYYTFCE
;
A
#
# COMPACT_ATOMS: atom_id res chain seq x y z
N MET A 1 8.67 23.35 -25.10
CA MET A 1 10.04 22.78 -25.04
C MET A 1 9.91 21.44 -24.33
N LEU A 2 10.50 20.36 -24.85
CA LEU A 2 10.24 19.01 -24.32
C LEU A 2 10.94 18.80 -22.97
N VAL A 3 10.22 18.22 -22.01
CA VAL A 3 10.75 17.86 -20.69
C VAL A 3 11.79 16.75 -20.87
N GLN A 4 13.03 17.00 -20.44
CA GLN A 4 14.03 15.92 -20.34
C GLN A 4 13.64 14.99 -19.18
N ASN A 5 13.72 13.69 -19.41
CA ASN A 5 13.15 12.70 -18.49
C ASN A 5 14.13 12.35 -17.36
N ASP A 6 13.77 12.68 -16.13
CA ASP A 6 14.45 12.28 -14.89
C ASP A 6 14.15 10.83 -14.49
N ARG A 7 15.10 10.16 -13.81
CA ARG A 7 15.34 8.71 -13.94
C ARG A 7 16.12 8.03 -12.75
N SER A 8 15.52 6.96 -12.09
CA SER A 8 16.13 5.82 -11.32
C SER A 8 15.47 4.38 -11.37
N ALA A 9 15.83 3.51 -12.34
CA ALA A 9 15.69 1.99 -12.37
C ALA A 9 16.23 1.41 -13.71
N ILE A 10 16.53 0.11 -13.90
CA ILE A 10 17.04 -0.36 -15.22
C ILE A 10 16.16 0.08 -16.42
N ASN A 11 16.80 0.69 -17.42
CA ASN A 11 16.15 1.08 -18.70
C ASN A 11 16.35 0.00 -19.78
N CYS A 12 16.44 -1.27 -19.37
CA CYS A 12 16.68 -2.43 -20.23
C CYS A 12 15.54 -3.45 -20.04
N PRO A 13 14.51 -3.47 -20.91
CA PRO A 13 13.38 -4.40 -20.78
C PRO A 13 13.79 -5.88 -20.82
N SER A 14 14.83 -6.22 -21.59
CA SER A 14 15.41 -7.57 -21.62
C SER A 14 16.18 -7.94 -20.36
N CYS A 15 16.61 -6.97 -19.55
CA CYS A 15 17.30 -7.21 -18.28
C CYS A 15 16.33 -7.32 -17.08
N LEU A 16 15.02 -7.35 -17.33
CA LEU A 16 14.00 -7.66 -16.32
C LEU A 16 13.81 -9.19 -16.21
N TRP A 17 13.33 -9.64 -15.06
CA TRP A 17 12.80 -11.00 -14.91
C TRP A 17 11.48 -11.14 -15.68
N PRO A 18 11.27 -12.24 -16.43
CA PRO A 18 10.10 -12.39 -17.29
C PRO A 18 8.82 -12.55 -16.47
N LYS A 19 7.72 -11.96 -16.96
CA LYS A 19 6.39 -12.08 -16.33
C LYS A 19 5.65 -13.30 -16.89
N SER A 20 5.10 -14.12 -16.01
CA SER A 20 4.35 -15.33 -16.35
C SER A 20 2.95 -15.01 -16.91
N SER A 21 2.30 -16.02 -17.50
CA SER A 21 0.88 -15.97 -17.89
C SER A 21 -0.05 -15.60 -16.72
N ASN A 22 0.36 -15.93 -15.49
CA ASN A 22 -0.42 -15.73 -14.28
C ASN A 22 -0.15 -14.34 -13.65
N SER A 23 0.46 -13.43 -14.42
CA SER A 23 0.86 -12.06 -14.03
C SER A 23 1.85 -11.96 -12.85
N THR A 24 2.45 -13.08 -12.42
CA THR A 24 3.56 -13.12 -11.48
C THR A 24 4.91 -12.97 -12.19
N VAL A 25 5.95 -12.60 -11.45
CA VAL A 25 7.34 -12.54 -11.93
C VAL A 25 8.15 -13.57 -11.15
N PRO A 26 8.33 -14.79 -11.66
CA PRO A 26 9.21 -15.77 -11.03
C PRO A 26 10.66 -15.31 -11.08
N VAL A 27 11.34 -15.40 -9.95
CA VAL A 27 12.80 -15.28 -9.81
C VAL A 27 13.29 -16.62 -9.26
N PRO A 28 13.77 -17.53 -10.13
CA PRO A 28 14.32 -18.81 -9.69
C PRO A 28 15.56 -18.61 -8.82
N TYR A 29 15.71 -19.40 -7.77
CA TYR A 29 16.83 -19.28 -6.84
C TYR A 29 17.41 -20.62 -6.37
N ILE A 30 18.69 -20.59 -6.01
CA ILE A 30 19.32 -21.56 -5.10
C ILE A 30 19.94 -20.82 -3.91
N ILE A 31 20.00 -21.47 -2.75
CA ILE A 31 20.65 -20.97 -1.53
C ILE A 31 21.73 -21.97 -1.13
N ALA A 32 22.93 -21.48 -0.83
CA ALA A 32 24.05 -22.32 -0.40
C ALA A 32 23.75 -23.09 0.88
N SER A 33 24.10 -24.38 0.91
CA SER A 33 23.94 -25.26 2.09
C SER A 33 24.86 -24.93 3.26
N SER A 34 25.72 -23.92 3.12
CA SER A 34 26.60 -23.38 4.17
C SER A 34 25.91 -22.39 5.11
N TYR A 35 24.72 -21.89 4.77
CA TYR A 35 23.92 -21.04 5.67
C TYR A 35 23.36 -21.84 6.84
N SER A 36 23.30 -21.23 8.03
CA SER A 36 22.61 -21.85 9.16
C SER A 36 21.09 -21.82 8.95
N PRO A 37 20.31 -22.67 9.66
CA PRO A 37 18.85 -22.60 9.63
C PRO A 37 18.28 -21.22 10.04
N SER A 38 19.02 -20.45 10.85
CA SER A 38 18.65 -19.07 11.23
C SER A 38 18.79 -18.10 10.06
N ASP A 39 19.88 -18.23 9.29
CA ASP A 39 20.17 -17.36 8.15
C ASP A 39 19.21 -17.68 6.99
N LEU A 40 18.99 -18.96 6.71
CA LEU A 40 18.00 -19.43 5.74
C LEU A 40 16.60 -18.89 6.07
N ASN A 41 16.16 -18.99 7.33
CA ASN A 41 14.88 -18.42 7.77
C ASN A 41 14.84 -16.90 7.60
N SER A 42 15.95 -16.20 7.85
CA SER A 42 16.05 -14.74 7.67
C SER A 42 15.98 -14.33 6.20
N ILE A 43 16.58 -15.11 5.29
CA ILE A 43 16.51 -14.92 3.83
C ILE A 43 15.08 -15.17 3.32
N LEU A 44 14.44 -16.26 3.73
CA LEU A 44 13.06 -16.58 3.33
C LEU A 44 12.04 -15.55 3.86
N LEU A 45 12.22 -15.05 5.08
CA LEU A 45 11.40 -13.95 5.63
C LEU A 45 11.64 -12.60 4.92
N ALA A 46 12.84 -12.38 4.38
CA ALA A 46 13.14 -11.22 3.55
C ALA A 46 12.47 -11.33 2.16
N MET A 47 12.52 -12.51 1.53
CA MET A 47 11.82 -12.82 0.26
C MET A 47 10.30 -12.66 0.40
N ALA A 48 9.68 -13.26 1.40
CA ALA A 48 8.22 -13.27 1.59
C ALA A 48 7.58 -11.88 1.68
N LYS A 49 8.35 -10.84 2.01
CA LYS A 49 7.92 -9.43 2.00
C LYS A 49 7.63 -8.93 0.57
N PHE A 50 8.50 -9.26 -0.40
CA PHE A 50 8.26 -8.95 -1.82
C PHE A 50 7.03 -9.71 -2.32
N GLU A 51 6.90 -10.98 -1.95
CA GLU A 51 5.81 -11.84 -2.42
C GLU A 51 4.43 -11.42 -1.89
N THR A 52 4.41 -10.93 -0.65
CA THR A 52 3.21 -10.39 0.00
C THR A 52 2.79 -9.06 -0.61
N LEU A 53 3.72 -8.21 -1.06
CA LEU A 53 3.42 -6.83 -1.48
C LEU A 53 3.54 -6.54 -2.99
N THR A 54 4.02 -7.51 -3.77
CA THR A 54 4.27 -7.35 -5.21
C THR A 54 3.87 -8.60 -5.99
N CYS A 55 4.05 -8.59 -7.32
CA CYS A 55 3.90 -9.76 -8.17
C CYS A 55 5.18 -10.63 -8.29
N VAL A 56 6.30 -10.23 -7.69
CA VAL A 56 7.55 -11.02 -7.64
C VAL A 56 7.37 -12.27 -6.79
N ARG A 57 7.86 -13.42 -7.25
CA ARG A 57 7.84 -14.71 -6.53
C ARG A 57 9.21 -15.34 -6.57
N PHE A 58 9.81 -15.59 -5.42
CA PHE A 58 11.08 -16.30 -5.34
C PHE A 58 10.76 -17.80 -5.33
N VAL A 59 11.18 -18.50 -6.39
CA VAL A 59 10.86 -19.92 -6.57
C VAL A 59 12.14 -20.77 -6.50
N PRO A 60 12.14 -21.93 -5.83
CA PRO A 60 13.28 -22.84 -5.91
C PRO A 60 13.53 -23.24 -7.36
N LEU A 61 14.79 -23.19 -7.80
CA LEU A 61 15.22 -23.56 -9.15
C LEU A 61 14.79 -25.00 -9.49
N THR A 62 14.25 -25.20 -10.70
CA THR A 62 13.87 -26.52 -11.22
C THR A 62 14.55 -26.86 -12.54
N THR A 63 14.26 -26.11 -13.61
CA THR A 63 14.81 -26.30 -14.97
C THR A 63 15.03 -24.98 -15.70
N GLU A 64 14.98 -23.85 -15.00
CA GLU A 64 15.15 -22.51 -15.55
C GLU A 64 16.63 -22.18 -15.80
N ASP A 65 16.97 -21.66 -16.98
CA ASP A 65 18.35 -21.28 -17.30
C ASP A 65 18.86 -20.10 -16.46
N ASP A 66 17.97 -19.15 -16.15
CA ASP A 66 18.28 -17.91 -15.42
C ASP A 66 17.86 -18.00 -13.95
N TYR A 67 18.79 -17.78 -13.02
CA TYR A 67 18.51 -17.86 -11.59
C TYR A 67 19.49 -17.09 -10.71
N ILE A 68 19.04 -16.68 -9.53
CA ILE A 68 19.91 -16.11 -8.49
C ILE A 68 20.57 -17.22 -7.66
N ASN A 69 21.88 -17.12 -7.45
CA ASN A 69 22.66 -18.01 -6.59
C ASN A 69 23.05 -17.27 -5.32
N ILE A 70 22.42 -17.62 -4.19
CA ILE A 70 22.60 -16.93 -2.91
C ILE A 70 23.70 -17.62 -2.10
N VAL A 71 24.83 -16.93 -1.90
CA VAL A 71 26.08 -17.48 -1.35
C VAL A 71 26.73 -16.54 -0.33
N PRO A 72 27.47 -17.07 0.68
CA PRO A 72 28.18 -16.24 1.64
C PRO A 72 29.62 -15.93 1.16
N ASP A 73 29.74 -15.14 0.09
CA ASP A 73 31.05 -14.64 -0.37
C ASP A 73 31.53 -13.48 0.52
N ASP A 74 32.63 -12.82 0.14
CA ASP A 74 33.15 -11.66 0.86
C ASP A 74 32.29 -10.40 0.60
N GLY A 75 31.63 -9.90 1.64
CA GLY A 75 30.73 -8.74 1.59
C GLY A 75 29.31 -9.02 1.07
N CYS A 76 28.55 -7.95 0.88
CA CYS A 76 27.19 -7.96 0.34
C CYS A 76 27.22 -7.34 -1.07
N TYR A 77 26.68 -8.04 -2.08
CA TYR A 77 26.57 -7.52 -3.44
C TYR A 77 25.59 -8.33 -4.30
N SER A 78 25.05 -7.71 -5.34
CA SER A 78 24.30 -8.40 -6.40
C SER A 78 24.48 -7.73 -7.76
N TYR A 79 24.23 -8.50 -8.83
CA TYR A 79 24.06 -7.96 -10.18
C TYR A 79 22.75 -7.17 -10.30
N ILE A 80 22.76 -6.10 -11.10
CA ILE A 80 21.58 -5.25 -11.27
C ILE A 80 20.69 -5.78 -12.41
N GLY A 81 19.55 -6.36 -12.04
CA GLY A 81 18.60 -7.01 -12.95
C GLY A 81 18.99 -8.44 -13.32
N ARG A 82 18.22 -9.05 -14.23
CA ARG A 82 18.51 -10.37 -14.81
C ARG A 82 19.62 -10.23 -15.86
N ILE A 83 20.79 -10.81 -15.58
CA ILE A 83 21.94 -10.80 -16.51
C ILE A 83 21.99 -12.02 -17.46
N GLY A 84 21.26 -13.09 -17.11
CA GLY A 84 21.22 -14.35 -17.84
C GLY A 84 22.12 -15.42 -17.21
N GLY A 85 21.65 -16.66 -17.19
CA GLY A 85 22.33 -17.76 -16.50
C GLY A 85 22.27 -17.66 -14.98
N SER A 86 23.25 -18.26 -14.30
CA SER A 86 23.43 -18.12 -12.86
C SER A 86 24.04 -16.76 -12.52
N GLN A 87 23.40 -16.00 -11.64
CA GLN A 87 23.91 -14.71 -11.15
C GLN A 87 24.02 -14.67 -9.63
N THR A 88 25.18 -14.23 -9.12
CA THR A 88 25.46 -14.19 -7.68
C THR A 88 24.64 -13.12 -6.96
N VAL A 89 24.15 -13.50 -5.78
CA VAL A 89 23.66 -12.61 -4.71
C VAL A 89 24.48 -12.96 -3.47
N SER A 90 25.49 -12.16 -3.14
CA SER A 90 26.31 -12.40 -1.94
C SER A 90 25.60 -11.87 -0.70
N LEU A 91 25.44 -12.75 0.28
CA LEU A 91 25.03 -12.38 1.64
C LEU A 91 26.06 -12.96 2.63
N GLY A 92 27.27 -12.41 2.58
CA GLY A 92 28.40 -12.76 3.43
C GLY A 92 28.25 -12.38 4.90
N GLY A 93 29.39 -12.40 5.62
CA GLY A 93 29.46 -12.07 7.04
C GLY A 93 28.94 -10.66 7.34
N GLY A 94 27.84 -10.56 8.10
CA GLY A 94 27.19 -9.29 8.43
C GLY A 94 26.08 -8.86 7.47
N CYS A 95 25.81 -9.59 6.38
CA CYS A 95 24.75 -9.27 5.42
C CYS A 95 23.36 -9.81 5.83
N ILE A 96 23.28 -10.67 6.84
CA ILE A 96 22.03 -11.35 7.28
C ILE A 96 21.19 -10.42 8.18
N TYR A 97 20.85 -9.25 7.65
CA TYR A 97 19.86 -8.32 8.21
C TYR A 97 18.80 -8.04 7.15
N ARG A 98 17.52 -7.96 7.56
CA ARG A 98 16.37 -7.91 6.64
C ARG A 98 16.52 -6.86 5.54
N GLY A 99 16.93 -5.63 5.85
CA GLY A 99 17.11 -4.57 4.86
C GLY A 99 18.27 -4.80 3.91
N ILE A 100 19.37 -5.42 4.35
CA ILE A 100 20.51 -5.75 3.49
C ILE A 100 20.14 -6.89 2.53
N ILE A 101 19.49 -7.94 3.03
CA ILE A 101 18.97 -9.02 2.18
C ILE A 101 17.98 -8.46 1.13
N GLN A 102 17.16 -7.48 1.52
CA GLN A 102 16.21 -6.83 0.61
C GLN A 102 16.90 -5.87 -0.38
N HIS A 103 17.99 -5.20 -0.01
CA HIS A 103 18.84 -4.40 -0.89
C HIS A 103 19.42 -5.24 -2.03
N GLU A 104 20.07 -6.37 -1.70
CA GLU A 104 20.69 -7.24 -2.73
C GLU A 104 19.64 -7.91 -3.63
N LEU A 105 18.47 -8.27 -3.09
CA LEU A 105 17.35 -8.78 -3.88
C LEU A 105 16.72 -7.70 -4.76
N GLU A 106 16.64 -6.44 -4.32
CA GLU A 106 16.11 -5.33 -5.12
C GLU A 106 17.11 -4.90 -6.22
N HIS A 107 18.42 -5.02 -5.98
CA HIS A 107 19.44 -5.02 -7.05
C HIS A 107 19.16 -6.11 -8.09
N ALA A 108 19.00 -7.37 -7.69
CA ALA A 108 18.69 -8.47 -8.61
C ALA A 108 17.37 -8.23 -9.40
N LEU A 109 16.42 -7.47 -8.85
CA LEU A 109 15.19 -7.06 -9.52
C LEU A 109 15.34 -5.87 -10.49
N GLY A 110 16.51 -5.22 -10.55
CA GLY A 110 16.82 -4.16 -11.52
C GLY A 110 16.91 -2.75 -10.97
N PHE A 111 17.07 -2.57 -9.66
CA PHE A 111 17.20 -1.25 -9.05
C PHE A 111 18.66 -0.84 -8.79
N TYR A 112 18.89 0.46 -8.89
CA TYR A 112 20.14 1.13 -8.52
C TYR A 112 19.93 1.85 -7.19
N HIS A 113 21.01 2.33 -6.58
CA HIS A 113 20.92 3.10 -5.35
C HIS A 113 20.11 4.40 -5.49
N GLU A 114 19.33 4.74 -4.47
CA GLU A 114 18.48 5.94 -4.50
C GLU A 114 19.34 7.22 -4.51
N HIS A 115 20.58 7.21 -4.01
CA HIS A 115 21.48 8.37 -4.11
C HIS A 115 22.20 8.50 -5.47
N VAL A 116 21.93 7.65 -6.46
CA VAL A 116 22.47 7.81 -7.84
C VAL A 116 21.44 8.31 -8.86
N ARG A 117 20.25 8.78 -8.43
CA ARG A 117 19.25 9.34 -9.36
C ARG A 117 19.80 10.53 -10.15
N SER A 118 19.32 10.66 -11.38
CA SER A 118 19.59 11.82 -12.23
C SER A 118 19.07 13.14 -11.62
N ASP A 119 17.95 13.10 -10.90
CA ASP A 119 17.29 14.22 -10.21
C ASP A 119 17.70 14.42 -8.74
N ARG A 120 18.61 13.58 -8.20
CA ARG A 120 18.93 13.54 -6.76
C ARG A 120 19.37 14.88 -6.16
N ASP A 121 19.99 15.77 -6.94
CA ASP A 121 20.68 16.95 -6.40
C ASP A 121 19.67 18.00 -5.88
N ASN A 122 18.37 17.81 -6.18
CA ASN A 122 17.24 18.51 -5.57
C ASN A 122 16.94 18.03 -4.13
N TYR A 123 17.41 16.84 -3.77
CA TYR A 123 17.02 16.07 -2.57
C TYR A 123 18.20 15.75 -1.65
N VAL A 124 19.41 15.57 -2.18
CA VAL A 124 20.64 15.36 -1.43
C VAL A 124 21.79 16.19 -1.99
N ASP A 125 22.66 16.67 -1.10
CA ASP A 125 23.96 17.24 -1.46
C ASP A 125 25.06 16.19 -1.25
N ILE A 126 25.94 16.03 -2.24
CA ILE A 126 27.04 15.05 -2.22
C ILE A 126 28.36 15.76 -1.90
N ASN A 127 28.90 15.50 -0.73
CA ASN A 127 30.15 16.12 -0.24
C ASN A 127 31.39 15.38 -0.77
N PHE A 128 31.69 15.52 -2.08
CA PHE A 128 32.82 14.83 -2.73
C PHE A 128 34.17 14.98 -2.02
N GLN A 129 34.41 16.12 -1.36
CA GLN A 129 35.61 16.38 -0.54
C GLN A 129 35.79 15.42 0.65
N TYR A 130 34.71 14.80 1.14
CA TYR A 130 34.72 13.82 2.22
C TYR A 130 34.65 12.38 1.73
N ILE A 131 34.59 12.12 0.42
CA ILE A 131 34.59 10.75 -0.13
C ILE A 131 36.04 10.24 -0.22
N SER A 132 36.28 9.01 0.20
CA SER A 132 37.57 8.34 0.08
C SER A 132 38.05 8.22 -1.37
N GLN A 133 39.36 8.39 -1.57
CA GLN A 133 39.96 8.39 -2.91
C GLN A 133 39.67 7.05 -3.64
N GLY A 134 39.21 7.14 -4.88
CA GLY A 134 38.76 5.99 -5.68
C GLY A 134 37.24 5.73 -5.63
N TYR A 135 36.56 6.05 -4.52
CA TYR A 135 35.14 5.69 -4.34
C TYR A 135 34.14 6.67 -4.97
N TRP A 136 34.60 7.75 -5.60
CA TRP A 136 33.76 8.78 -6.23
C TRP A 136 32.81 8.22 -7.31
N GLY A 137 33.18 7.11 -7.97
CA GLY A 137 32.33 6.44 -8.97
C GLY A 137 30.98 5.96 -8.42
N ASN A 138 30.93 5.54 -7.14
CA ASN A 138 29.70 5.10 -6.46
C ASN A 138 28.72 6.26 -6.18
N PHE A 139 29.13 7.49 -6.48
CA PHE A 139 28.35 8.73 -6.35
C PHE A 139 28.17 9.44 -7.70
N ALA A 140 28.49 8.77 -8.82
CA ALA A 140 28.07 9.24 -10.15
C ALA A 140 26.53 9.20 -10.27
N LYS A 141 25.94 10.04 -11.14
CA LYS A 141 24.51 9.95 -11.47
C LYS A 141 24.33 8.96 -12.61
N ALA A 142 23.37 8.04 -12.47
CA ALA A 142 23.06 7.01 -13.47
C ALA A 142 21.88 7.43 -14.38
N ASN A 143 21.69 6.73 -15.51
CA ASN A 143 20.64 7.02 -16.51
C ASN A 143 19.68 5.82 -16.72
N ILE A 144 18.57 5.82 -15.99
CA ILE A 144 17.84 4.61 -15.54
C ILE A 144 16.37 4.98 -15.16
N ASN A 145 15.25 4.45 -15.66
CA ASN A 145 13.86 5.01 -15.45
C ASN A 145 13.31 5.24 -13.99
N ASN A 146 12.86 6.46 -13.59
CA ASN A 146 12.38 6.87 -12.22
C ASN A 146 10.99 6.35 -11.82
N LEU A 147 10.24 5.77 -12.77
CA LEU A 147 8.90 5.24 -12.56
C LEU A 147 7.88 6.29 -12.02
N GLY A 148 8.18 7.59 -12.13
CA GLY A 148 7.38 8.67 -11.54
C GLY A 148 7.31 8.64 -10.00
N SER A 149 8.34 8.10 -9.33
CA SER A 149 8.42 8.10 -7.86
C SER A 149 9.02 9.41 -7.32
N PRO A 150 8.51 9.97 -6.20
CA PRO A 150 9.29 10.92 -5.41
C PRO A 150 10.60 10.27 -4.92
N TYR A 151 11.52 11.10 -4.44
CA TYR A 151 12.78 10.65 -3.82
C TYR A 151 12.51 9.96 -2.48
N ASP A 152 13.17 8.83 -2.24
CA ASP A 152 12.89 7.98 -1.09
C ASP A 152 14.05 7.88 -0.09
N TYR A 153 14.04 8.75 0.93
CA TYR A 153 15.00 8.71 2.03
C TYR A 153 14.90 7.43 2.90
N ASP A 154 13.73 6.77 2.94
CA ASP A 154 13.50 5.49 3.67
C ASP A 154 13.81 4.27 2.78
N SER A 155 14.33 4.44 1.56
CA SER A 155 14.63 3.33 0.65
C SER A 155 15.71 2.42 1.21
N VAL A 156 15.55 1.09 1.11
CA VAL A 156 16.68 0.17 1.37
C VAL A 156 17.83 0.40 0.38
N MET A 157 17.55 0.96 -0.80
CA MET A 157 18.54 1.27 -1.83
C MET A 157 19.27 2.59 -1.58
N HIS A 158 18.94 3.36 -0.54
CA HIS A 158 19.68 4.58 -0.22
C HIS A 158 20.94 4.26 0.61
N TYR A 159 22.11 4.79 0.23
CA TYR A 159 23.31 4.73 1.08
C TYR A 159 23.14 5.49 2.40
N ASP A 160 23.91 5.12 3.41
CA ASP A 160 23.98 5.88 4.66
C ASP A 160 24.70 7.23 4.47
N ALA A 161 24.49 8.15 5.42
CA ALA A 161 25.01 9.51 5.32
C ALA A 161 26.56 9.58 5.29
N TYR A 162 27.27 8.57 5.80
CA TYR A 162 28.72 8.50 5.95
C TYR A 162 29.38 7.48 4.99
N ALA A 163 28.62 6.91 4.04
CA ALA A 163 29.11 5.93 3.08
C ALA A 163 30.43 6.37 2.44
N PHE A 164 31.46 5.53 2.52
CA PHE A 164 32.81 5.77 1.99
C PHE A 164 33.53 7.05 2.50
N THR A 165 33.12 7.60 3.65
CA THR A 165 33.74 8.83 4.19
C THR A 165 35.24 8.66 4.50
N ASN A 166 36.01 9.72 4.25
CA ASN A 166 37.45 9.80 4.52
C ASN A 166 37.78 10.40 5.89
N THR A 167 36.75 10.70 6.70
CA THR A 167 36.88 11.41 7.98
C THR A 167 35.80 10.98 8.97
N SER A 168 36.13 10.93 10.26
CA SER A 168 35.31 10.29 11.29
C SER A 168 33.97 10.95 11.59
N ASN A 169 33.78 12.22 11.19
CA ASN A 169 32.63 13.04 11.61
C ASN A 169 32.09 13.97 10.50
N LYS A 170 32.17 13.56 9.23
CA LYS A 170 31.49 14.28 8.13
C LYS A 170 30.73 13.34 7.19
N PRO A 171 29.45 13.65 6.90
CA PRO A 171 28.66 12.87 5.95
C PRO A 171 29.08 13.16 4.51
N THR A 172 29.09 12.12 3.68
CA THR A 172 29.26 12.17 2.23
C THR A 172 27.94 12.48 1.52
N ILE A 173 26.79 12.19 2.14
CA ILE A 173 25.45 12.50 1.63
C ILE A 173 24.67 13.30 2.69
N VAL A 174 24.09 14.43 2.31
CA VAL A 174 23.30 15.31 3.20
C VAL A 174 21.90 15.53 2.61
N PRO A 175 20.81 15.10 3.28
CA PRO A 175 19.43 15.33 2.83
C PRO A 175 18.97 16.80 2.83
N LYS A 176 17.95 17.09 2.03
CA LYS A 176 17.42 18.44 1.76
C LYS A 176 15.88 18.44 1.84
N PRO A 177 15.24 19.53 2.30
CA PRO A 177 15.84 20.74 2.87
C PRO A 177 16.32 20.57 4.33
N ASP A 178 15.96 19.46 4.99
CA ASP A 178 16.36 19.15 6.37
C ASP A 178 17.49 18.10 6.38
N PRO A 179 18.71 18.45 6.84
CA PRO A 179 19.85 17.54 6.89
C PRO A 179 19.73 16.47 8.00
N ASN A 180 18.69 16.53 8.84
CA ASN A 180 18.46 15.57 9.93
C ASN A 180 17.57 14.38 9.53
N VAL A 181 17.07 14.35 8.29
CA VAL A 181 16.28 13.22 7.77
C VAL A 181 17.15 11.95 7.76
N PRO A 182 16.72 10.84 8.39
CA PRO A 182 17.46 9.59 8.35
C PRO A 182 17.55 9.01 6.93
N ILE A 183 18.71 8.45 6.59
CA ILE A 183 19.01 7.74 5.33
C ILE A 183 19.91 6.52 5.62
N GLY A 184 19.88 5.49 4.76
CA GLY A 184 20.67 4.26 4.94
C GLY A 184 20.02 3.24 5.89
N GLN A 185 18.69 3.12 5.88
CA GLN A 185 17.97 2.25 6.80
C GLN A 185 18.05 0.77 6.41
N THR A 186 18.25 -0.12 7.40
CA THR A 186 18.36 -1.58 7.22
C THR A 186 17.17 -2.37 7.78
N THR A 187 16.04 -1.71 8.04
CA THR A 187 14.81 -2.31 8.61
C THR A 187 14.00 -3.14 7.61
N GLY A 188 14.19 -2.88 6.30
CA GLY A 188 13.50 -3.52 5.18
C GLY A 188 12.73 -2.56 4.29
N LEU A 189 12.23 -3.04 3.14
CA LEU A 189 11.59 -2.26 2.07
C LEU A 189 10.70 -1.10 2.57
N SER A 190 10.86 0.07 1.97
CA SER A 190 10.00 1.23 2.15
C SER A 190 8.64 1.06 1.42
N VAL A 191 7.74 2.03 1.59
CA VAL A 191 6.50 2.12 0.79
C VAL A 191 6.79 2.42 -0.67
N LEU A 192 7.84 3.19 -0.95
CA LEU A 192 8.23 3.61 -2.30
C LEU A 192 9.09 2.56 -3.00
N ASP A 193 9.89 1.74 -2.30
CA ASP A 193 10.54 0.53 -2.83
C ASP A 193 9.50 -0.44 -3.42
N VAL A 194 8.50 -0.80 -2.62
CA VAL A 194 7.35 -1.62 -3.04
C VAL A 194 6.61 -0.99 -4.22
N THR A 195 6.42 0.34 -4.21
CA THR A 195 5.78 1.09 -5.29
C THR A 195 6.61 1.08 -6.58
N LYS A 196 7.94 1.25 -6.47
CA LYS A 196 8.90 1.18 -7.58
C LYS A 196 8.86 -0.21 -8.21
N ILE A 197 8.98 -1.28 -7.42
CA ILE A 197 8.91 -2.68 -7.91
C ILE A 197 7.57 -2.94 -8.62
N ASN A 198 6.44 -2.55 -8.01
CA ASN A 198 5.12 -2.73 -8.60
C ASN A 198 4.91 -1.96 -9.90
N ARG A 199 5.51 -0.77 -10.06
CA ARG A 199 5.49 -0.02 -11.32
C ARG A 199 6.40 -0.62 -12.39
N LEU A 200 7.61 -1.08 -12.02
CA LEU A 200 8.58 -1.67 -12.95
C LEU A 200 8.03 -2.94 -13.60
N TYR A 201 7.45 -3.83 -12.78
CA TYR A 201 6.89 -5.12 -13.21
C TYR A 201 5.38 -5.07 -13.53
N GLN A 202 4.77 -3.89 -13.46
CA GLN A 202 3.35 -3.65 -13.77
C GLN A 202 2.42 -4.57 -12.95
N CYS A 203 2.70 -4.71 -11.66
CA CYS A 203 2.01 -5.65 -10.77
C CYS A 203 0.59 -5.17 -10.45
N SER A 204 -0.41 -5.98 -10.82
CA SER A 204 -1.82 -5.74 -10.46
C SER A 204 -2.12 -6.39 -9.11
N VAL A 205 -1.67 -5.78 -8.02
CA VAL A 205 -1.82 -6.29 -6.64
C VAL A 205 -2.53 -5.27 -5.75
N CYS A 206 -3.50 -5.73 -4.95
CA CYS A 206 -4.10 -4.92 -3.88
C CYS A 206 -3.23 -5.04 -2.62
N ALA A 207 -2.14 -4.27 -2.55
CA ALA A 207 -1.17 -4.39 -1.46
C ALA A 207 -0.68 -3.02 -0.97
N THR A 208 -0.72 -2.82 0.35
CA THR A 208 -0.28 -1.58 1.02
C THR A 208 0.67 -1.87 2.17
N LEU A 209 1.74 -1.08 2.29
CA LEU A 209 2.63 -1.07 3.45
C LEU A 209 2.30 0.15 4.33
N LEU A 210 2.07 -0.10 5.62
CA LEU A 210 1.76 0.93 6.63
C LEU A 210 2.93 1.00 7.63
N ASN A 211 3.83 1.97 7.45
CA ASN A 211 5.06 2.14 8.24
C ASN A 211 4.97 3.20 9.37
N ASN A 212 3.86 3.93 9.47
CA ASN A 212 3.66 4.95 10.50
C ASN A 212 3.46 4.35 11.91
N LYS A 213 3.90 5.08 12.94
CA LYS A 213 3.71 4.68 14.36
C LYS A 213 2.24 4.54 14.76
N THR A 214 1.37 5.35 14.18
CA THR A 214 -0.09 5.29 14.30
C THR A 214 -0.71 5.66 12.95
N GLY A 215 -1.92 5.18 12.68
CA GLY A 215 -2.63 5.48 11.45
C GLY A 215 -4.04 4.88 11.43
N ILE A 216 -4.78 5.20 10.38
CA ILE A 216 -6.08 4.61 10.05
C ILE A 216 -6.03 4.21 8.58
N PHE A 217 -6.54 3.02 8.26
CA PHE A 217 -6.80 2.57 6.89
C PHE A 217 -8.22 2.00 6.81
N THR A 218 -8.71 1.76 5.61
CA THR A 218 -10.04 1.21 5.34
C THR A 218 -9.95 0.18 4.22
N SER A 219 -11.03 -0.58 3.99
CA SER A 219 -11.24 -1.22 2.70
C SER A 219 -11.35 -0.17 1.59
N ASP A 220 -11.13 -0.60 0.34
CA ASP A 220 -11.50 0.20 -0.82
C ASP A 220 -12.99 0.58 -0.78
N ASN A 221 -13.33 1.71 -1.41
CA ASN A 221 -14.64 2.36 -1.43
C ASN A 221 -15.26 2.77 -0.07
N TYR A 222 -14.67 2.43 1.09
CA TYR A 222 -15.28 2.70 2.40
C TYR A 222 -15.76 4.16 2.55
N PRO A 223 -17.00 4.42 3.01
CA PRO A 223 -17.95 3.49 3.65
C PRO A 223 -18.91 2.77 2.69
N SER A 224 -18.73 2.93 1.38
CA SER A 224 -19.46 2.15 0.37
C SER A 224 -18.94 0.71 0.30
N ALA A 225 -19.69 -0.18 -0.35
CA ALA A 225 -19.32 -1.59 -0.49
C ALA A 225 -17.94 -1.77 -1.13
N TYR A 226 -17.15 -2.69 -0.56
CA TYR A 226 -15.85 -3.11 -1.09
C TYR A 226 -15.98 -3.77 -2.48
N PRO A 227 -14.91 -3.80 -3.28
CA PRO A 227 -14.93 -4.49 -4.58
C PRO A 227 -15.06 -6.02 -4.43
N ASN A 228 -15.70 -6.66 -5.41
CA ASN A 228 -15.77 -8.11 -5.57
C ASN A 228 -14.45 -8.68 -6.13
N ASN A 229 -14.17 -9.97 -5.87
CA ASN A 229 -13.01 -10.72 -6.35
C ASN A 229 -11.64 -10.12 -5.98
N VAL A 230 -11.47 -9.54 -4.78
CA VAL A 230 -10.17 -9.02 -4.34
C VAL A 230 -9.49 -9.93 -3.31
N ASP A 231 -8.15 -9.96 -3.35
CA ASP A 231 -7.27 -10.45 -2.28
C ASP A 231 -6.38 -9.26 -1.88
N CYS A 232 -6.89 -8.45 -0.95
CA CYS A 232 -6.27 -7.21 -0.50
C CYS A 232 -5.46 -7.43 0.77
N VAL A 233 -4.26 -6.84 0.84
CA VAL A 233 -3.39 -6.92 2.02
C VAL A 233 -2.86 -5.57 2.50
N TRP A 234 -2.93 -5.36 3.81
CA TRP A 234 -2.27 -4.25 4.50
C TRP A 234 -1.25 -4.80 5.48
N LEU A 235 0.03 -4.53 5.22
CA LEU A 235 1.14 -4.96 6.07
C LEU A 235 1.58 -3.80 6.97
N ILE A 236 1.21 -3.91 8.25
CA ILE A 236 1.58 -2.96 9.30
C ILE A 236 3.02 -3.25 9.74
N ARG A 237 3.85 -2.20 9.81
CA ARG A 237 5.22 -2.20 10.38
C ARG A 237 5.34 -1.01 11.32
N VAL A 238 5.13 -1.20 12.64
CA VAL A 238 5.37 -0.12 13.60
C VAL A 238 6.88 0.04 13.88
N PRO A 239 7.41 1.26 14.12
CA PRO A 239 8.85 1.44 14.35
C PRO A 239 9.38 0.78 15.63
N SER A 240 8.53 0.57 16.64
CA SER A 240 8.92 0.08 17.97
C SER A 240 7.74 -0.52 18.72
N GLY A 241 7.95 -1.58 19.48
CA GLY A 241 6.90 -2.28 20.23
C GLY A 241 6.07 -3.22 19.36
N GLN A 242 4.89 -3.61 19.84
CA GLN A 242 3.99 -4.54 19.14
C GLN A 242 3.05 -3.80 18.19
N ALA A 243 2.79 -4.39 17.02
CA ALA A 243 1.74 -3.90 16.13
C ALA A 243 0.36 -4.20 16.75
N SER A 244 -0.53 -3.21 16.75
CA SER A 244 -1.90 -3.38 17.26
C SER A 244 -2.93 -2.81 16.30
N LEU A 245 -4.10 -3.46 16.26
CA LEU A 245 -5.20 -3.13 15.36
C LEU A 245 -6.51 -3.07 16.17
N LYS A 246 -7.33 -2.06 15.87
CA LYS A 246 -8.68 -1.91 16.40
C LYS A 246 -9.63 -1.54 15.27
N PHE A 247 -10.78 -2.20 15.21
CA PHE A 247 -11.84 -1.88 14.27
C PHE A 247 -12.72 -0.74 14.82
N ASN A 248 -12.88 0.32 14.02
CA ASN A 248 -13.86 1.39 14.27
C ASN A 248 -15.20 1.11 13.57
N SER A 249 -15.16 0.31 12.51
CA SER A 249 -16.30 -0.28 11.80
C SER A 249 -15.86 -1.62 11.23
N PHE A 250 -16.76 -2.59 11.17
CA PHE A 250 -16.54 -3.90 10.57
C PHE A 250 -17.88 -4.41 10.05
N ASN A 251 -17.97 -4.67 8.75
CA ASN A 251 -19.19 -5.15 8.10
C ASN A 251 -18.80 -5.86 6.79
N ILE A 252 -18.81 -7.20 6.81
CA ILE A 252 -18.47 -8.08 5.68
C ILE A 252 -19.66 -9.03 5.45
N GLN A 253 -19.92 -9.43 4.20
CA GLN A 253 -20.99 -10.36 3.84
C GLN A 253 -20.95 -11.61 4.74
N SER A 254 -22.05 -11.86 5.46
CA SER A 254 -22.13 -12.96 6.42
C SER A 254 -22.52 -14.26 5.72
N THR A 255 -21.58 -15.20 5.62
CA THR A 255 -21.83 -16.58 5.14
C THR A 255 -21.48 -17.61 6.22
N PRO A 256 -22.04 -18.83 6.17
CA PRO A 256 -21.59 -19.92 7.03
C PRO A 256 -20.07 -20.10 6.92
N ASN A 257 -19.40 -20.20 8.07
CA ASN A 257 -17.93 -20.25 8.23
C ASN A 257 -17.13 -19.09 7.61
N CYS A 258 -17.78 -18.04 7.09
CA CYS A 258 -17.14 -16.95 6.37
C CYS A 258 -16.26 -17.45 5.19
N ASP A 259 -16.78 -18.39 4.41
CA ASP A 259 -16.06 -19.01 3.28
C ASP A 259 -16.06 -18.16 1.99
N SER A 260 -17.01 -17.22 1.84
CA SER A 260 -17.07 -16.23 0.75
C SER A 260 -16.18 -15.02 1.04
N ASP A 261 -16.76 -13.95 1.60
CA ASP A 261 -16.03 -12.75 1.98
C ASP A 261 -15.51 -12.88 3.43
N TYR A 262 -14.24 -12.56 3.67
CA TYR A 262 -13.66 -12.61 5.02
C TYR A 262 -12.44 -11.72 5.20
N MET A 263 -12.19 -11.34 6.46
CA MET A 263 -10.90 -10.79 6.89
C MET A 263 -10.14 -11.81 7.76
N ARG A 264 -8.84 -11.97 7.48
CA ARG A 264 -7.88 -12.78 8.22
C ARG A 264 -6.71 -11.89 8.67
N ILE A 265 -6.17 -12.15 9.84
CA ILE A 265 -5.06 -11.35 10.42
C ILE A 265 -3.98 -12.30 10.91
N TYR A 266 -2.73 -12.01 10.54
CA TYR A 266 -1.56 -12.83 10.84
C TYR A 266 -0.60 -12.13 11.80
N ASP A 267 -0.01 -12.91 12.71
CA ASP A 267 1.00 -12.52 13.69
C ASP A 267 2.41 -12.44 13.05
N GLY A 268 2.56 -11.55 12.07
CA GLY A 268 3.82 -11.37 11.36
C GLY A 268 3.67 -10.78 9.97
N PRO A 269 4.74 -10.80 9.15
CA PRO A 269 4.81 -10.04 7.91
C PRO A 269 4.26 -10.74 6.67
N SER A 270 3.79 -12.00 6.76
CA SER A 270 3.41 -12.80 5.59
C SER A 270 2.27 -13.77 5.89
N LYS A 271 1.62 -14.29 4.83
CA LYS A 271 0.55 -15.31 4.91
C LYS A 271 1.01 -16.67 5.50
N ASN A 272 2.32 -16.84 5.75
CA ASN A 272 2.92 -18.01 6.41
C ASN A 272 3.14 -17.80 7.92
N SER A 273 2.82 -16.62 8.46
CA SER A 273 2.92 -16.33 9.89
C SER A 273 1.74 -16.97 10.66
N PRO A 274 1.80 -17.12 12.00
CA PRO A 274 0.66 -17.60 12.78
C PRO A 274 -0.60 -16.73 12.57
N VAL A 275 -1.80 -17.25 12.84
CA VAL A 275 -3.06 -16.52 12.63
C VAL A 275 -3.59 -15.97 13.95
N LEU A 276 -3.82 -14.66 14.04
CA LEU A 276 -4.46 -13.96 15.17
C LEU A 276 -5.99 -13.97 15.07
N LEU A 277 -6.52 -13.93 13.85
CA LEU A 277 -7.94 -13.99 13.55
C LEU A 277 -8.11 -14.72 12.21
N ASP A 278 -8.76 -15.88 12.22
CA ASP A 278 -9.11 -16.58 10.97
C ASP A 278 -10.54 -16.23 10.54
N LYS A 279 -10.77 -16.26 9.23
CA LYS A 279 -12.04 -16.02 8.51
C LYS A 279 -13.14 -15.31 9.30
N MET A 280 -12.98 -14.01 9.52
CA MET A 280 -14.00 -13.19 10.19
C MET A 280 -14.91 -12.48 9.19
N CYS A 281 -16.22 -12.54 9.39
CA CYS A 281 -17.25 -11.86 8.60
C CYS A 281 -18.47 -11.42 9.45
N GLY A 282 -19.47 -10.82 8.80
CA GLY A 282 -20.63 -10.20 9.44
C GLY A 282 -20.34 -8.79 9.98
N SER A 283 -21.21 -8.30 10.87
CA SER A 283 -21.17 -6.96 11.46
C SER A 283 -20.79 -6.96 12.96
N GLN A 284 -19.98 -7.94 13.36
CA GLN A 284 -19.65 -8.20 14.78
C GLN A 284 -18.55 -7.27 15.32
N THR A 285 -18.62 -6.91 16.60
CA THR A 285 -17.57 -6.14 17.28
C THR A 285 -16.33 -7.00 17.53
N ILE A 286 -15.26 -6.75 16.78
CA ILE A 286 -13.96 -7.43 16.96
C ILE A 286 -13.15 -6.74 18.08
N PRO A 287 -12.63 -7.47 19.08
CA PRO A 287 -11.73 -6.91 20.09
C PRO A 287 -10.43 -6.33 19.49
N PRO A 288 -9.71 -5.43 20.20
CA PRO A 288 -8.38 -5.01 19.78
C PRO A 288 -7.43 -6.22 19.69
N LEU A 289 -6.71 -6.33 18.57
CA LEU A 289 -5.74 -7.38 18.30
C LEU A 289 -4.33 -6.83 18.43
N ILE A 290 -3.41 -7.64 18.97
CA ILE A 290 -2.02 -7.27 19.22
C ILE A 290 -1.14 -8.42 18.72
N ALA A 291 -0.18 -8.10 17.86
CA ALA A 291 0.83 -9.03 17.38
C ALA A 291 1.92 -9.26 18.43
N SER A 292 2.56 -10.43 18.43
CA SER A 292 3.76 -10.69 19.23
C SER A 292 4.94 -9.81 18.79
N THR A 293 4.96 -9.39 17.52
CA THR A 293 6.03 -8.58 16.91
C THR A 293 5.59 -7.16 16.52
N SER A 294 6.52 -6.34 16.00
CA SER A 294 6.24 -5.04 15.40
C SER A 294 5.56 -5.09 14.01
N GLN A 295 5.17 -6.29 13.55
CA GLN A 295 4.62 -6.53 12.22
C GLN A 295 3.33 -7.36 12.28
N MET A 296 2.34 -6.97 11.49
CA MET A 296 1.03 -7.64 11.39
C MET A 296 0.54 -7.54 9.94
N LEU A 297 0.13 -8.66 9.35
CA LEU A 297 -0.50 -8.68 8.03
C LEU A 297 -2.02 -8.82 8.18
N VAL A 298 -2.75 -7.86 7.64
CA VAL A 298 -4.20 -7.91 7.49
C VAL A 298 -4.50 -8.32 6.05
N GLN A 299 -5.30 -9.37 5.86
CA GLN A 299 -5.80 -9.83 4.57
C GLN A 299 -7.33 -9.67 4.54
N PHE A 300 -7.86 -9.07 3.48
CA PHE A 300 -9.28 -9.11 3.14
C PHE A 300 -9.47 -9.85 1.82
N VAL A 301 -10.42 -10.78 1.77
CA VAL A 301 -10.79 -11.54 0.58
C VAL A 301 -12.28 -11.34 0.31
N SER A 302 -12.65 -11.12 -0.94
CA SER A 302 -14.05 -11.17 -1.40
C SER A 302 -14.25 -12.10 -2.59
N ASP A 303 -15.42 -12.71 -2.70
CA ASP A 303 -15.80 -13.55 -3.83
C ASP A 303 -16.47 -12.75 -4.96
N GLY A 304 -17.03 -13.45 -5.95
CA GLY A 304 -17.66 -12.84 -7.13
C GLY A 304 -19.12 -12.39 -6.94
N ALA A 305 -19.79 -12.82 -5.87
CA ALA A 305 -21.19 -12.50 -5.60
C ALA A 305 -21.36 -11.02 -5.20
N VAL A 306 -22.53 -10.45 -5.48
CA VAL A 306 -22.81 -9.08 -5.05
C VAL A 306 -22.80 -9.01 -3.53
N ALA A 307 -21.90 -8.22 -2.96
CA ALA A 307 -21.88 -7.88 -1.55
C ALA A 307 -23.15 -7.10 -1.17
N LEU A 308 -24.24 -7.83 -0.90
CA LEU A 308 -25.53 -7.32 -0.37
C LEU A 308 -25.40 -6.90 1.11
N VAL A 309 -24.29 -6.25 1.43
CA VAL A 309 -24.07 -5.56 2.69
C VAL A 309 -25.00 -4.35 2.70
N GLN A 310 -25.91 -4.31 3.68
CA GLN A 310 -26.77 -3.16 3.92
C GLN A 310 -25.86 -1.96 4.20
N CYS A 311 -25.73 -1.07 3.23
CA CYS A 311 -24.66 -0.09 3.20
C CYS A 311 -24.83 0.94 4.32
N GLY A 312 -23.73 1.50 4.80
CA GLY A 312 -23.76 2.51 5.85
C GLY A 312 -22.57 2.44 6.77
N GLY A 313 -22.29 3.57 7.41
CA GLY A 313 -21.13 3.73 8.25
C GLY A 313 -21.22 4.96 9.15
N SER A 314 -20.55 4.87 10.29
CA SER A 314 -20.29 6.01 11.16
C SER A 314 -18.97 6.68 10.74
N PHE A 315 -18.97 8.00 10.64
CA PHE A 315 -17.75 8.77 10.38
C PHE A 315 -17.16 9.27 11.70
N PHE A 316 -15.83 9.22 11.81
CA PHE A 316 -15.09 9.61 13.03
C PHE A 316 -13.98 10.65 12.77
N ASN A 317 -13.71 10.99 11.50
CA ASN A 317 -12.71 11.99 11.11
C ASN A 317 -13.36 13.38 11.08
N SER A 318 -12.63 14.44 11.47
CA SER A 318 -13.16 15.82 11.48
C SER A 318 -13.56 16.38 10.11
N ARG A 319 -13.14 15.73 9.03
CA ARG A 319 -13.53 16.03 7.65
C ARG A 319 -13.35 14.79 6.77
N GLY A 320 -14.12 14.70 5.69
CA GLY A 320 -13.97 13.64 4.70
C GLY A 320 -14.92 13.78 3.52
N SER A 321 -14.95 12.75 2.69
CA SER A 321 -15.82 12.65 1.52
C SER A 321 -16.17 11.19 1.22
N PHE A 322 -17.28 10.98 0.54
CA PHE A 322 -17.71 9.68 0.02
C PHE A 322 -18.55 9.87 -1.24
N THR A 323 -18.79 8.79 -1.97
CA THR A 323 -19.61 8.78 -3.19
C THR A 323 -20.66 7.68 -3.12
N SER A 324 -21.65 7.71 -4.01
CA SER A 324 -22.42 6.52 -4.33
C SER A 324 -21.48 5.36 -4.74
N PRO A 325 -21.80 4.11 -4.38
CA PRO A 325 -21.19 2.94 -5.02
C PRO A 325 -21.26 3.06 -6.54
N GLY A 326 -20.22 2.63 -7.26
CA GLY A 326 -20.11 2.70 -8.72
C GLY A 326 -19.67 4.05 -9.31
N TYR A 327 -19.73 5.16 -8.56
CA TYR A 327 -19.30 6.50 -9.02
C TYR A 327 -17.82 6.49 -9.48
N PRO A 328 -17.46 7.16 -10.60
CA PRO A 328 -18.29 8.03 -11.45
C PRO A 328 -19.05 7.32 -12.57
N GLY A 329 -19.15 5.99 -12.54
CA GLY A 329 -20.14 5.22 -13.30
C GLY A 329 -21.49 5.17 -12.59
N ASN A 330 -22.39 4.31 -13.07
CA ASN A 330 -23.75 4.22 -12.53
C ASN A 330 -23.78 3.55 -11.15
N TYR A 331 -24.72 3.95 -10.29
CA TYR A 331 -24.94 3.30 -8.99
C TYR A 331 -25.66 1.95 -9.09
N SER A 332 -25.53 1.12 -8.04
CA SER A 332 -26.15 -0.19 -8.00
C SER A 332 -27.67 -0.13 -7.73
N PRO A 333 -28.45 -1.12 -8.19
CA PRO A 333 -29.88 -1.24 -7.91
C PRO A 333 -30.21 -1.73 -6.48
N ASN A 334 -31.42 -1.47 -6.01
CA ASN A 334 -31.98 -1.90 -4.70
C ASN A 334 -31.18 -1.43 -3.46
N MET A 335 -30.39 -0.36 -3.56
CA MET A 335 -29.56 0.09 -2.45
C MET A 335 -30.36 0.85 -1.40
N ASN A 336 -30.00 0.64 -0.15
CA ASN A 336 -30.25 1.58 0.94
C ASN A 336 -28.92 1.81 1.66
N PHE A 337 -28.59 3.06 1.99
CA PHE A 337 -27.48 3.32 2.92
C PHE A 337 -27.77 4.40 3.95
N THR A 338 -27.17 4.25 5.13
CA THR A 338 -27.40 5.09 6.31
C THR A 338 -26.08 5.65 6.83
N ILE A 339 -26.03 6.95 7.10
CA ILE A 339 -24.85 7.63 7.69
C ILE A 339 -25.12 8.05 9.13
N THR A 340 -24.12 7.98 9.99
CA THR A 340 -24.19 8.51 11.37
C THR A 340 -22.92 9.30 11.71
N ALA A 341 -23.08 10.36 12.50
CA ALA A 341 -22.00 11.21 13.01
C ALA A 341 -21.75 10.98 14.51
N PRO A 342 -20.59 11.36 15.06
CA PRO A 342 -20.22 11.06 16.43
C PRO A 342 -20.79 12.09 17.43
N VAL A 343 -21.01 11.65 18.66
CA VAL A 343 -21.54 12.48 19.74
C VAL A 343 -20.57 13.62 20.08
N GLY A 344 -20.99 14.86 19.83
CA GLY A 344 -20.32 16.08 20.34
C GLY A 344 -20.19 17.24 19.36
N TYR A 345 -20.26 16.98 18.04
CA TYR A 345 -19.98 17.98 17.01
C TYR A 345 -21.18 18.28 16.11
N LYS A 346 -21.25 19.50 15.57
CA LYS A 346 -22.17 19.87 14.49
C LYS A 346 -21.62 19.39 13.15
N ILE A 347 -22.47 19.24 12.14
CA ILE A 347 -22.11 18.61 10.86
C ILE A 347 -22.48 19.57 9.73
N ALA A 348 -21.48 19.97 8.94
CA ALA A 348 -21.68 20.61 7.64
C ALA A 348 -21.56 19.54 6.54
N LEU A 349 -22.59 19.41 5.70
CA LEU A 349 -22.65 18.44 4.59
C LEU A 349 -22.90 19.17 3.27
N THR A 350 -22.02 18.94 2.30
CA THR A 350 -22.05 19.51 0.95
C THR A 350 -22.13 18.40 -0.07
N ILE A 351 -23.05 18.49 -1.04
CA ILE A 351 -23.12 17.54 -2.16
C ILE A 351 -22.57 18.25 -3.39
N SER A 352 -21.40 17.82 -3.87
CA SER A 352 -20.64 18.48 -4.95
C SER A 352 -21.07 18.03 -6.35
N ASP A 353 -21.60 16.82 -6.44
CA ASP A 353 -22.10 16.20 -7.66
C ASP A 353 -23.36 15.39 -7.31
N PHE A 354 -24.43 15.50 -8.09
CA PHE A 354 -25.70 14.82 -7.84
C PHE A 354 -26.49 14.59 -9.14
N HIS A 355 -26.57 13.32 -9.54
CA HIS A 355 -27.24 12.79 -10.73
C HIS A 355 -27.96 11.49 -10.36
N VAL A 356 -29.27 11.54 -10.14
CA VAL A 356 -30.11 10.40 -9.69
C VAL A 356 -31.33 10.34 -10.61
N GLU A 357 -31.94 9.16 -10.83
CA GLU A 357 -33.09 9.03 -11.74
C GLU A 357 -34.18 10.09 -11.48
N SER A 358 -34.58 10.83 -12.52
CA SER A 358 -35.52 11.95 -12.40
C SER A 358 -36.98 11.47 -12.51
N ALA A 359 -37.62 11.26 -11.36
CA ALA A 359 -39.03 10.85 -11.27
C ALA A 359 -39.93 11.90 -10.59
N THR A 360 -41.22 11.93 -10.94
CA THR A 360 -42.23 12.76 -10.26
C THR A 360 -42.29 12.39 -8.77
N PHE A 361 -42.18 13.39 -7.88
CA PHE A 361 -42.02 13.22 -6.43
C PHE A 361 -40.83 12.34 -5.99
N CYS A 362 -39.89 12.00 -6.89
CA CYS A 362 -38.79 11.08 -6.63
C CYS A 362 -39.27 9.72 -6.10
N MET A 363 -40.23 9.11 -6.79
CA MET A 363 -40.92 7.89 -6.33
C MET A 363 -40.13 6.58 -6.51
N TYR A 364 -39.11 6.57 -7.36
CA TYR A 364 -38.24 5.42 -7.63
C TYR A 364 -36.91 5.59 -6.87
N ASP A 365 -35.94 6.28 -7.46
CA ASP A 365 -34.68 6.62 -6.81
C ASP A 365 -34.77 7.97 -6.07
N TYR A 366 -34.15 8.04 -4.88
CA TYR A 366 -34.12 9.28 -4.11
C TYR A 366 -33.02 9.35 -3.05
N LEU A 367 -32.61 10.58 -2.74
CA LEU A 367 -31.81 10.94 -1.57
C LEU A 367 -32.69 11.65 -0.51
N LYS A 368 -32.59 11.27 0.76
CA LYS A 368 -33.20 11.95 1.92
C LYS A 368 -32.10 12.30 2.92
N LEU A 369 -32.30 13.37 3.69
CA LEU A 369 -31.45 13.75 4.83
C LEU A 369 -32.33 13.91 6.06
N PHE A 370 -31.98 13.29 7.17
CA PHE A 370 -32.64 13.43 8.47
C PHE A 370 -31.69 14.12 9.44
N MET A 371 -32.09 15.28 9.95
CA MET A 371 -31.24 16.16 10.78
C MET A 371 -32.12 16.94 11.75
N ASP A 372 -31.71 17.01 13.01
CA ASP A 372 -32.40 17.78 14.06
C ASP A 372 -33.91 17.43 14.19
N GLY A 373 -34.27 16.17 13.97
CA GLY A 373 -35.67 15.71 13.95
C GLY A 373 -36.47 16.06 12.68
N THR A 374 -35.84 16.64 11.65
CA THR A 374 -36.49 17.02 10.39
C THR A 374 -35.94 16.25 9.18
N GLN A 375 -36.81 15.82 8.27
CA GLN A 375 -36.41 15.32 6.95
C GLN A 375 -36.18 16.50 5.98
N LYS A 376 -35.21 16.36 5.08
CA LYS A 376 -35.03 17.12 3.83
C LYS A 376 -35.05 16.11 2.66
N GLY A 377 -35.53 16.57 1.50
CA GLY A 377 -35.82 15.68 0.38
C GLY A 377 -37.18 14.96 0.52
N PRO A 378 -37.51 14.03 -0.38
CA PRO A 378 -36.59 13.39 -1.33
C PRO A 378 -36.00 14.31 -2.41
N PHE A 379 -34.78 14.02 -2.83
CA PHE A 379 -34.07 14.67 -3.95
C PHE A 379 -33.76 13.62 -5.03
N CYS A 380 -33.89 14.00 -6.30
CA CYS A 380 -33.64 13.15 -7.47
C CYS A 380 -33.47 14.03 -8.73
N GLY A 381 -33.00 13.50 -9.85
CA GLY A 381 -32.61 14.30 -11.02
C GLY A 381 -31.35 15.14 -10.78
N ASP A 382 -30.88 15.79 -11.85
CA ASP A 382 -29.57 16.44 -11.90
C ASP A 382 -29.59 17.86 -11.29
N ARG A 383 -29.90 17.96 -9.99
CA ARG A 383 -30.11 19.24 -9.29
C ARG A 383 -28.99 19.56 -8.31
N THR A 384 -28.60 20.83 -8.25
CA THR A 384 -27.74 21.36 -7.18
C THR A 384 -28.46 21.28 -5.84
N ILE A 385 -27.85 20.62 -4.85
CA ILE A 385 -28.37 20.50 -3.48
C ILE A 385 -27.59 21.48 -2.58
N PRO A 386 -28.25 22.30 -1.74
CA PRO A 386 -27.58 23.26 -0.87
C PRO A 386 -26.81 22.57 0.26
N VAL A 387 -25.85 23.30 0.85
CA VAL A 387 -25.12 22.86 2.05
C VAL A 387 -26.08 22.78 3.24
N TYR A 388 -26.04 21.67 3.97
CA TYR A 388 -26.84 21.45 5.19
C TYR A 388 -25.97 21.49 6.44
N TYR A 389 -26.48 22.12 7.50
CA TYR A 389 -25.81 22.27 8.79
C TYR A 389 -26.71 21.72 9.90
N SER A 390 -26.25 20.72 10.65
CA SER A 390 -26.99 20.24 11.83
C SER A 390 -26.85 21.18 13.02
N LYS A 391 -27.89 21.25 13.84
CA LYS A 391 -27.86 21.90 15.17
C LYS A 391 -27.34 20.93 16.23
N GLY A 392 -27.71 19.66 16.11
CA GLY A 392 -27.29 18.56 16.97
C GLY A 392 -26.16 17.70 16.37
N ASN A 393 -25.85 16.64 17.11
CA ASN A 393 -24.75 15.70 16.87
C ASN A 393 -25.06 14.55 15.90
N SER A 394 -26.14 14.64 15.13
CA SER A 394 -26.56 13.59 14.20
C SER A 394 -27.17 14.14 12.92
N MET A 395 -26.68 13.64 11.80
CA MET A 395 -27.23 13.82 10.46
C MET A 395 -27.18 12.47 9.76
N VAL A 396 -28.33 12.01 9.28
CA VAL A 396 -28.49 10.71 8.63
C VAL A 396 -28.90 10.93 7.18
N LEU A 397 -28.00 10.65 6.25
CA LEU A 397 -28.33 10.55 4.84
C LEU A 397 -28.90 9.15 4.55
N VAL A 398 -30.00 9.09 3.81
CA VAL A 398 -30.60 7.86 3.30
C VAL A 398 -30.80 7.96 1.79
N PHE A 399 -30.11 7.14 1.02
CA PHE A 399 -30.39 6.94 -0.40
C PHE A 399 -31.24 5.69 -0.61
N HIS A 400 -32.05 5.70 -1.67
CA HIS A 400 -32.80 4.56 -2.19
C HIS A 400 -32.57 4.45 -3.69
N SER A 401 -32.32 3.24 -4.20
CA SER A 401 -32.41 2.93 -5.62
C SER A 401 -33.32 1.74 -5.92
N ASP A 402 -33.98 1.77 -7.08
CA ASP A 402 -34.86 0.77 -7.66
C ASP A 402 -34.06 -0.23 -8.53
N LYS A 403 -34.70 -1.02 -9.39
CA LYS A 403 -34.06 -2.02 -10.27
C LYS A 403 -33.60 -1.46 -11.62
N SER A 404 -33.94 -0.23 -11.96
CA SER A 404 -33.86 0.37 -13.31
C SER A 404 -33.12 1.71 -13.32
N ASN A 405 -32.81 2.20 -14.52
CA ASN A 405 -32.52 3.62 -14.81
C ASN A 405 -31.42 4.32 -13.97
N GLN A 406 -30.46 3.56 -13.44
CA GLN A 406 -29.45 4.12 -12.53
C GLN A 406 -28.56 5.13 -13.24
N ALA A 407 -28.40 6.31 -12.64
CA ALA A 407 -27.53 7.38 -13.11
C ALA A 407 -26.16 7.36 -12.41
N LYS A 408 -25.32 8.36 -12.67
CA LYS A 408 -23.96 8.52 -12.11
C LYS A 408 -23.92 8.55 -10.57
N GLY A 409 -25.01 8.93 -9.92
CA GLY A 409 -25.11 9.07 -8.47
C GLY A 409 -24.52 10.39 -7.99
N PHE A 410 -23.77 10.37 -6.89
CA PHE A 410 -23.43 11.60 -6.19
C PHE A 410 -22.06 11.54 -5.50
N GLN A 411 -21.53 12.72 -5.18
CA GLN A 411 -20.36 12.92 -4.34
C GLN A 411 -20.71 13.86 -3.18
N VAL A 412 -20.33 13.48 -1.97
CA VAL A 412 -20.59 14.23 -0.73
C VAL A 412 -19.28 14.52 -0.01
N TYR A 413 -19.17 15.74 0.51
CA TYR A 413 -18.15 16.19 1.45
C TYR A 413 -18.81 16.49 2.80
N TYR A 414 -18.14 16.13 3.90
CA TYR A 414 -18.58 16.48 5.24
C TYR A 414 -17.43 17.06 6.07
N THR A 415 -17.79 17.96 7.00
CA THR A 415 -16.89 18.54 7.99
C THR A 415 -17.62 18.60 9.33
N PHE A 416 -16.92 18.23 10.41
CA PHE A 416 -17.39 18.43 11.77
C PHE A 416 -16.99 19.83 12.25
N CYS A 417 -17.96 20.53 12.83
CA CYS A 417 -17.81 21.88 13.38
C CYS A 417 -18.08 21.87 14.87
N GLU A 418 -17.38 22.75 15.60
CA GLU A 418 -17.58 22.96 17.04
C GLU A 418 -18.92 23.66 17.34
#